data_AF-A0A7C4LWR2-F1
#
_entry.id   AF-A0A7C4LWR2-F1
#
_cell.length_a   1.000
_cell.length_b   1.000
_cell.length_c   1.000
_cell.angle_alpha   90.00
_cell.angle_beta   90.00
_cell.angle_gamma   90.00
#
_symmetry.space_group_name_H-M   'P 1'
#
loop_
_entity.id
_entity.type
_entity.pdbx_description
1 polymer ?
#
loop_
_entity_poly.entity_id
_entity_poly.type
_entity_poly.pdbx_seq_one_letter_code
_entity_poly.pdbx_strand_id
1 'polypeptide(L)'
;MKKSIWLLLILAPLLPEISTGSSSIESLFDPVHLVILLLGYGLAVLVIREFSIRRSLSYAGIYILGIAFGVFNEGFLAKVLIKESDLPITQYDGYGVWGGVNMGFTLAISLWHALFSVLIPILIVHRLKPETSTVPWLSKRATLFSGVLLVVLGYLSLFGSHIVQGNITQALILSAIMLLCFVVGARFKKKEKEGELLPAGNFSWRPVWLGTSLFVSYFIILTYLLILAGLTYPLYRQTSSYERIKQSSDNRKEIIAKDKINS
;
A
#
# COMPACT_ATOMS: atom_id res chain seq x y z
N MET A 1 -0.35 26.44 5.14
CA MET A 1 0.40 25.32 5.75
C MET A 1 -0.48 24.36 6.53
N LYS A 2 -1.08 24.74 7.68
CA LYS A 2 -1.91 23.81 8.49
C LYS A 2 -3.00 23.09 7.68
N LYS A 3 -3.72 23.84 6.82
CA LYS A 3 -4.74 23.28 5.91
C LYS A 3 -4.16 22.24 4.93
N SER A 4 -2.96 22.46 4.39
CA SER A 4 -2.29 21.54 3.46
C SER A 4 -1.91 20.22 4.15
N ILE A 5 -1.42 20.30 5.40
CA ILE A 5 -1.10 19.13 6.22
C ILE A 5 -2.36 18.29 6.43
N TRP A 6 -3.43 18.88 6.96
CA TRP A 6 -4.68 18.15 7.21
C TRP A 6 -5.27 17.54 5.95
N LEU A 7 -5.24 18.27 4.84
CA LEU A 7 -5.73 17.76 3.56
C LEU A 7 -4.95 16.52 3.11
N LEU A 8 -3.62 16.53 3.25
CA LEU A 8 -2.79 15.37 2.91
C LEU A 8 -3.04 14.20 3.87
N LEU A 9 -3.11 14.48 5.18
CA LEU A 9 -3.34 13.46 6.20
C LEU A 9 -4.66 12.71 5.99
N ILE A 10 -5.69 13.39 5.48
CA ILE A 10 -7.00 12.79 5.19
C ILE A 10 -7.03 12.11 3.82
N LEU A 11 -6.51 12.75 2.77
CA LEU A 11 -6.56 12.18 1.41
C LEU A 11 -5.74 10.90 1.27
N ALA A 12 -4.60 10.81 1.96
CA ALA A 12 -3.69 9.67 1.91
C ALA A 12 -4.34 8.31 2.27
N PRO A 13 -5.07 8.19 3.40
CA PRO A 13 -5.83 6.98 3.72
C PRO A 13 -7.17 6.91 2.97
N LEU A 14 -7.86 8.02 2.75
CA LEU A 14 -9.23 7.98 2.23
C LEU A 14 -9.30 7.46 0.79
N LEU A 15 -8.38 7.89 -0.08
CA LEU A 15 -8.36 7.45 -1.48
C LEU A 15 -8.19 5.93 -1.62
N PRO A 16 -7.15 5.28 -1.05
CA PRO A 16 -7.00 3.84 -1.18
C PRO A 16 -8.17 3.09 -0.53
N GLU A 17 -8.56 3.43 0.71
CA GLU A 17 -9.57 2.68 1.47
C GLU A 17 -10.97 2.73 0.83
N ILE A 18 -11.38 3.89 0.30
CA ILE A 18 -12.65 4.00 -0.45
C ILE A 18 -12.54 3.30 -1.81
N SER A 19 -11.40 3.41 -2.49
CA SER A 19 -11.24 2.82 -3.83
C SER A 19 -11.24 1.29 -3.79
N THR A 20 -10.70 0.69 -2.74
CA THR A 20 -10.69 -0.76 -2.53
C THR A 20 -11.94 -1.27 -1.81
N GLY A 21 -12.66 -0.39 -1.10
CA GLY A 21 -13.74 -0.79 -0.20
C GLY A 21 -13.26 -1.60 1.00
N SER A 22 -11.96 -1.49 1.36
CA SER A 22 -11.36 -2.28 2.46
C SER A 22 -11.79 -1.81 3.84
N SER A 23 -12.16 -0.53 3.98
CA SER A 23 -12.74 0.02 5.20
C SER A 23 -14.23 0.30 4.99
N SER A 24 -15.06 -0.09 5.97
CA SER A 24 -16.46 0.32 5.96
C SER A 24 -16.57 1.82 6.22
N ILE A 25 -17.62 2.46 5.69
CA ILE A 25 -17.86 3.89 5.97
C ILE A 25 -18.02 4.11 7.49
N GLU A 26 -18.58 3.13 8.20
CA GLU A 26 -18.73 3.15 9.66
C GLU A 26 -17.40 3.14 10.40
N SER A 27 -16.38 2.39 9.93
CA SER A 27 -15.07 2.34 10.59
C SER A 27 -14.34 3.67 10.51
N LEU A 28 -14.62 4.51 9.51
CA LEU A 28 -14.06 5.86 9.40
C LEU A 28 -14.55 6.80 10.52
N PHE A 29 -15.68 6.48 11.16
CA PHE A 29 -16.20 7.24 12.31
C PHE A 29 -15.66 6.73 13.65
N ASP A 30 -14.97 5.58 13.69
CA ASP A 30 -14.28 5.12 14.89
C ASP A 30 -13.02 5.97 15.14
N PRO A 31 -12.93 6.69 16.28
CA PRO A 31 -11.77 7.54 16.59
C PRO A 31 -10.45 6.77 16.62
N VAL A 32 -10.46 5.51 17.06
CA VAL A 32 -9.23 4.70 17.17
C VAL A 32 -8.74 4.32 15.78
N HIS A 33 -9.63 3.78 14.94
CA HIS A 33 -9.32 3.48 13.54
C HIS A 33 -8.87 4.72 12.77
N LEU A 34 -9.51 5.87 12.98
CA LEU A 34 -9.12 7.13 12.34
C LEU A 34 -7.70 7.55 12.75
N VAL A 35 -7.32 7.44 14.02
CA VAL A 35 -5.95 7.72 14.48
C VAL A 35 -4.95 6.77 13.81
N ILE A 36 -5.28 5.48 13.70
CA ILE A 36 -4.43 4.49 13.01
C ILE A 36 -4.26 4.87 11.53
N LEU A 37 -5.32 5.26 10.83
CA LEU A 37 -5.25 5.70 9.44
C LEU A 37 -4.40 6.97 9.28
N LEU A 38 -4.62 7.98 10.13
CA LEU A 38 -3.88 9.24 10.07
C LEU A 38 -2.39 9.04 10.39
N LEU A 39 -2.05 8.14 11.31
CA LEU A 39 -0.65 7.82 11.64
C LEU A 39 -0.03 6.89 10.58
N GLY A 40 -0.66 5.77 10.29
CA GLY A 40 -0.15 4.73 9.38
C GLY A 40 0.00 5.23 7.95
N TYR A 41 -1.02 5.91 7.42
CA TYR A 41 -0.98 6.49 6.08
C TYR A 41 -0.54 7.95 6.10
N GLY A 42 -1.32 8.82 6.77
CA GLY A 42 -1.16 10.26 6.65
C GLY A 42 0.24 10.75 7.01
N LEU A 43 0.73 10.37 8.19
CA LEU A 43 2.04 10.79 8.67
C LEU A 43 3.17 10.24 7.80
N ALA A 44 3.07 9.00 7.33
CA ALA A 44 4.06 8.39 6.45
C ALA A 44 4.16 9.11 5.11
N VAL A 45 3.02 9.43 4.48
CA VAL A 45 2.97 10.19 3.23
C VAL A 45 3.49 11.62 3.45
N LEU A 46 3.19 12.23 4.59
CA LEU A 46 3.75 13.54 4.96
C LEU A 46 5.28 13.48 5.07
N VAL A 47 5.86 12.45 5.70
CA VAL A 47 7.32 12.27 5.78
C VAL A 47 7.94 12.11 4.39
N ILE A 48 7.34 11.30 3.51
CA ILE A 48 7.80 11.13 2.12
C ILE A 48 7.77 12.46 1.37
N ARG A 49 6.69 13.23 1.50
CA ARG A 49 6.55 14.56 0.90
C ARG A 49 7.61 15.53 1.45
N GLU A 50 7.82 15.55 2.75
CA GLU A 50 8.80 16.42 3.38
C GLU A 50 10.24 16.07 2.96
N PHE A 51 10.54 14.78 2.76
CA PHE A 51 11.81 14.33 2.21
C PHE A 51 11.95 14.70 0.73
N SER A 52 10.88 14.51 -0.06
CA SER A 52 10.90 14.76 -1.50
C SER A 52 11.16 16.23 -1.83
N ILE A 53 10.55 17.17 -1.09
CA ILE A 53 10.81 18.60 -1.25
C ILE A 53 12.25 18.97 -0.90
N ARG A 54 12.78 18.45 0.21
CA ARG A 54 14.16 18.76 0.64
C ARG A 54 15.23 18.18 -0.26
N ARG A 55 14.93 17.07 -0.93
CA ARG A 55 15.84 16.39 -1.86
C ARG A 55 15.55 16.71 -3.33
N SER A 56 14.54 17.54 -3.57
CA SER A 56 14.05 17.91 -4.90
C SER A 56 13.81 16.66 -5.76
N LEU A 57 13.04 15.69 -5.26
CA LEU A 57 12.75 14.46 -6.00
C LEU A 57 11.77 14.68 -7.14
N SER A 58 11.91 13.90 -8.21
CA SER A 58 10.93 13.84 -9.30
C SER A 58 9.72 12.99 -8.90
N TYR A 59 8.68 12.99 -9.74
CA TYR A 59 7.51 12.13 -9.51
C TYR A 59 7.85 10.64 -9.53
N ALA A 60 8.82 10.22 -10.36
CA ALA A 60 9.34 8.85 -10.34
C ALA A 60 9.99 8.52 -8.99
N GLY A 61 10.77 9.45 -8.43
CA GLY A 61 11.36 9.28 -7.09
C GLY A 61 10.29 9.13 -6.02
N ILE A 62 9.28 10.00 -6.03
CA ILE A 62 8.14 9.93 -5.08
C ILE A 62 7.38 8.61 -5.25
N TYR A 63 7.14 8.15 -6.47
CA TYR A 63 6.48 6.89 -6.74
C TYR A 63 7.24 5.70 -6.16
N ILE A 64 8.57 5.64 -6.37
CA ILE A 64 9.40 4.56 -5.82
C ILE A 64 9.45 4.62 -4.27
N LEU A 65 9.48 5.82 -3.67
CA LEU A 65 9.30 5.96 -2.22
C LEU A 65 7.92 5.49 -1.77
N GLY A 66 6.91 5.63 -2.62
CA GLY A 66 5.58 5.10 -2.37
C GLY A 66 5.51 3.57 -2.41
N ILE A 67 6.37 2.91 -3.18
CA ILE A 67 6.52 1.44 -3.12
C ILE A 67 7.09 1.05 -1.75
N ALA A 68 8.08 1.77 -1.24
CA ALA A 68 8.61 1.56 0.11
C ALA A 68 7.51 1.74 1.17
N PHE A 69 6.63 2.73 0.99
CA PHE A 69 5.45 2.91 1.84
C PHE A 69 4.48 1.73 1.77
N GLY A 70 4.20 1.19 0.58
CA GLY A 70 3.36 0.01 0.43
C GLY A 70 3.89 -1.20 1.20
N VAL A 71 5.21 -1.45 1.14
CA VAL A 71 5.86 -2.49 1.95
C VAL A 71 5.74 -2.19 3.45
N PHE A 72 5.91 -0.94 3.86
CA PHE A 72 5.72 -0.54 5.26
C PHE A 72 4.28 -0.79 5.73
N ASN A 73 3.29 -0.29 4.99
CA ASN A 73 1.87 -0.40 5.35
C ASN A 73 1.42 -1.85 5.38
N GLU A 74 1.63 -2.60 4.30
CA GLU A 74 1.12 -3.98 4.18
C GLU A 74 2.00 -5.01 4.88
N GLY A 75 3.29 -4.73 5.03
CA GLY A 75 4.25 -5.64 5.65
C GLY A 75 4.37 -5.47 7.16
N PHE A 76 4.51 -4.23 7.65
CA PHE A 76 4.74 -3.97 9.08
C PHE A 76 3.46 -3.66 9.84
N LEU A 77 2.55 -2.87 9.26
CA LEU A 77 1.30 -2.49 9.94
C LEU A 77 0.22 -3.56 9.77
N ALA A 78 -0.24 -3.79 8.54
CA ALA A 78 -1.33 -4.72 8.24
C ALA A 78 -0.89 -6.20 8.24
N LYS A 79 0.41 -6.46 8.06
CA LYS A 79 1.03 -7.81 8.05
C LYS A 79 0.42 -8.76 7.01
N VAL A 80 -0.18 -8.23 5.95
CA VAL A 80 -0.78 -9.02 4.87
C VAL A 80 0.31 -9.65 4.00
N LEU A 81 1.45 -9.00 3.82
CA LEU A 81 2.56 -9.54 3.00
C LEU A 81 3.19 -10.81 3.56
N ILE A 82 2.96 -11.11 4.84
CA ILE A 82 3.52 -12.28 5.52
C ILE A 82 2.47 -13.37 5.80
N LYS A 83 1.25 -13.21 5.25
CA LYS A 83 0.22 -14.25 5.28
C LYS A 83 0.47 -15.28 4.18
N GLU A 84 0.22 -16.54 4.51
CA GLU A 84 0.28 -17.65 3.55
C GLU A 84 -1.04 -17.83 2.77
N SER A 85 -2.17 -17.51 3.42
CA SER A 85 -3.53 -17.59 2.87
C SER A 85 -4.39 -16.40 3.30
N ASP A 86 -5.58 -16.29 2.71
CA ASP A 86 -6.57 -15.26 3.04
C ASP A 86 -6.06 -13.84 2.74
N LEU A 87 -5.31 -13.72 1.64
CA LEU A 87 -4.97 -12.42 1.09
C LEU A 87 -6.23 -11.75 0.53
N PRO A 88 -6.29 -10.41 0.50
CA PRO A 88 -7.39 -9.67 -0.13
C PRO A 88 -7.65 -10.07 -1.58
N ILE A 89 -6.61 -10.55 -2.27
CA ILE A 89 -6.66 -11.10 -3.62
C ILE A 89 -6.15 -12.54 -3.54
N THR A 90 -7.05 -13.49 -3.30
CA THR A 90 -6.74 -14.90 -3.01
C THR A 90 -5.99 -15.63 -4.12
N GLN A 91 -5.97 -15.08 -5.34
CA GLN A 91 -5.15 -15.59 -6.45
C GLN A 91 -3.65 -15.51 -6.17
N TYR A 92 -3.24 -14.68 -5.21
CA TYR A 92 -1.86 -14.61 -4.75
C TYR A 92 -1.54 -15.58 -3.61
N ASP A 93 -2.52 -16.31 -3.05
CA ASP A 93 -2.29 -17.24 -1.95
C ASP A 93 -1.25 -18.30 -2.35
N GLY A 94 -0.17 -18.41 -1.57
CA GLY A 94 0.98 -19.26 -1.86
C GLY A 94 1.82 -18.90 -3.10
N TYR A 95 1.45 -17.88 -3.89
CA TYR A 95 2.16 -17.51 -5.11
C TYR A 95 3.40 -16.65 -4.83
N GLY A 96 4.56 -17.08 -5.32
CA GLY A 96 5.79 -16.29 -5.24
C GLY A 96 6.25 -16.00 -3.80
N VAL A 97 6.01 -16.92 -2.86
CA VAL A 97 6.44 -16.76 -1.46
C VAL A 97 7.94 -17.02 -1.35
N TRP A 98 8.66 -16.09 -0.74
CA TRP A 98 10.08 -16.22 -0.46
C TRP A 98 10.40 -15.72 0.95
N GLY A 99 11.07 -16.54 1.76
CA GLY A 99 11.41 -16.21 3.15
C GLY A 99 10.19 -15.87 4.03
N GLY A 100 9.02 -16.45 3.71
CA GLY A 100 7.76 -16.17 4.39
C GLY A 100 7.10 -14.84 4.01
N VAL A 101 7.52 -14.21 2.91
CA VAL A 101 6.92 -12.99 2.34
C VAL A 101 6.33 -13.32 0.97
N ASN A 102 5.07 -12.94 0.73
CA ASN A 102 4.40 -13.10 -0.54
C ASN A 102 4.89 -12.05 -1.55
N MET A 103 5.91 -12.38 -2.35
CA MET A 103 6.57 -11.40 -3.22
C MET A 103 5.68 -10.94 -4.38
N GLY A 104 4.84 -11.85 -4.89
CA GLY A 104 3.88 -11.53 -5.96
C GLY A 104 2.89 -10.47 -5.49
N PHE A 105 2.26 -10.69 -4.33
CA PHE A 105 1.34 -9.72 -3.75
C PHE A 105 2.06 -8.44 -3.31
N THR A 106 3.26 -8.56 -2.74
CA THR A 106 4.10 -7.42 -2.34
C THR A 106 4.31 -6.45 -3.50
N LEU A 107 4.66 -6.95 -4.69
CA LEU A 107 4.82 -6.12 -5.87
C LEU A 107 3.51 -5.41 -6.25
N ALA A 108 2.42 -6.18 -6.37
CA ALA A 108 1.13 -5.64 -6.80
C ALA A 108 0.59 -4.57 -5.85
N ILE A 109 0.53 -4.86 -4.55
CA ILE A 109 -0.05 -3.96 -3.56
C ILE A 109 0.84 -2.74 -3.30
N SER A 110 2.16 -2.88 -3.39
CA SER A 110 3.06 -1.74 -3.21
C SER A 110 2.98 -0.74 -4.36
N LEU A 111 2.80 -1.21 -5.60
CA LEU A 111 2.56 -0.34 -6.76
C LEU A 111 1.22 0.41 -6.64
N TRP A 112 0.20 -0.25 -6.08
CA TRP A 112 -1.10 0.36 -5.77
C TRP A 112 -0.95 1.49 -4.74
N HIS A 113 -0.35 1.22 -3.58
CA HIS A 113 -0.12 2.23 -2.55
C HIS A 113 0.75 3.39 -3.04
N ALA A 114 1.78 3.10 -3.83
CA ALA A 114 2.63 4.12 -4.42
C ALA A 114 1.85 5.16 -5.22
N LEU A 115 0.82 4.71 -5.94
CA LEU A 115 -0.03 5.58 -6.75
C LEU A 115 -1.13 6.24 -5.91
N PHE A 116 -1.97 5.44 -5.26
CA PHE A 116 -3.24 5.88 -4.67
C PHE A 116 -3.09 6.45 -3.26
N SER A 117 -2.12 5.97 -2.48
CA SER A 117 -1.89 6.48 -1.12
C SER A 117 -0.86 7.60 -1.07
N VAL A 118 0.07 7.64 -2.03
CA VAL A 118 1.24 8.54 -1.96
C VAL A 118 1.22 9.58 -3.08
N LEU A 119 1.43 9.16 -4.34
CA LEU A 119 1.65 10.10 -5.43
C LEU A 119 0.43 10.97 -5.72
N ILE A 120 -0.76 10.36 -5.90
CA ILE A 120 -1.99 11.08 -6.22
C ILE A 120 -2.37 12.08 -5.10
N PRO A 121 -2.44 11.69 -3.81
CA PRO A 121 -2.70 12.64 -2.72
C PRO A 121 -1.75 13.83 -2.70
N ILE A 122 -0.43 13.60 -2.86
CA ILE A 122 0.57 14.69 -2.89
C ILE A 122 0.28 15.63 -4.05
N LEU A 123 0.03 15.11 -5.26
CA LEU A 123 -0.27 15.91 -6.44
C LEU A 123 -1.55 16.73 -6.28
N ILE A 124 -2.62 16.13 -5.75
CA ILE A 124 -3.88 16.83 -5.47
C ILE A 124 -3.63 17.99 -4.50
N VAL A 125 -2.94 17.75 -3.38
CA VAL A 125 -2.68 18.81 -2.39
C VAL A 125 -1.79 19.90 -2.98
N HIS A 126 -0.73 19.54 -3.71
CA HIS A 126 0.12 20.52 -4.39
C HIS A 126 -0.66 21.37 -5.38
N ARG A 127 -1.64 20.79 -6.07
CA ARG A 127 -2.49 21.51 -7.02
C ARG A 127 -3.50 22.44 -6.34
N LEU A 128 -4.09 22.01 -5.22
CA LEU A 128 -5.06 22.78 -4.44
C LEU A 128 -4.41 23.84 -3.55
N LYS A 129 -3.12 23.68 -3.24
CA LYS A 129 -2.32 24.56 -2.38
C LYS A 129 -0.94 24.86 -3.02
N PRO A 130 -0.90 25.41 -4.25
CA PRO A 130 0.33 25.67 -4.98
C PRO A 130 1.31 26.55 -4.20
N GLU A 131 0.80 27.50 -3.42
CA GLU A 131 1.57 28.42 -2.57
C GLU A 131 2.39 27.71 -1.48
N THR A 132 2.02 26.47 -1.13
CA THR A 132 2.76 25.65 -0.17
C THR A 132 3.45 24.44 -0.79
N SER A 133 3.29 24.21 -2.10
CA SER A 133 3.68 22.96 -2.76
C SER A 133 5.19 22.72 -2.83
N THR A 134 6.01 23.77 -2.87
CA THR A 134 7.47 23.69 -3.03
C THR A 134 8.26 23.96 -1.76
N VAL A 135 7.58 24.31 -0.66
CA VAL A 135 8.22 24.60 0.63
C VAL A 135 7.96 23.48 1.63
N PRO A 136 8.92 23.15 2.51
CA PRO A 136 8.69 22.22 3.63
C PRO A 136 7.57 22.69 4.55
N TRP A 137 6.71 21.77 5.00
CA TRP A 137 5.64 22.06 5.96
C TRP A 137 6.03 21.74 7.40
N LEU A 138 6.98 20.82 7.59
CA LEU A 138 7.52 20.45 8.90
C LEU A 138 8.97 20.94 9.03
N SER A 139 9.49 21.01 10.25
CA SER A 139 10.92 21.20 10.47
C SER A 139 11.69 19.91 10.15
N LYS A 140 13.01 20.00 9.88
CA LYS A 140 13.85 18.80 9.66
C LYS A 140 13.77 17.82 10.84
N ARG A 141 13.76 18.35 12.07
CA ARG A 141 13.66 17.56 13.30
C ARG A 141 12.31 16.85 13.41
N ALA A 142 11.22 17.56 13.12
CA ALA A 142 9.88 16.95 13.13
C ALA A 142 9.76 15.85 12.07
N THR A 143 10.25 16.07 10.84
CA THR A 143 10.27 15.04 9.80
C THR A 143 11.07 13.80 10.23
N LEU A 144 12.26 13.99 10.80
CA LEU A 144 13.09 12.87 11.28
C LEU A 144 12.40 12.13 12.42
N PHE A 145 11.87 12.84 13.42
CA PHE A 145 11.15 12.25 14.54
C PHE A 145 9.93 11.44 14.06
N SER A 146 9.13 11.98 13.15
CA SER A 146 8.00 11.28 12.56
C SER A 146 8.43 10.01 11.81
N GLY A 147 9.52 10.08 11.04
CA GLY A 147 10.07 8.91 10.35
C GLY A 147 10.53 7.82 11.32
N VAL A 148 11.27 8.18 12.38
CA VAL A 148 11.72 7.25 13.42
C VAL A 148 10.53 6.64 14.16
N LEU A 149 9.55 7.47 14.54
CA LEU A 149 8.32 7.02 15.19
C LEU A 149 7.58 5.98 14.34
N LEU A 150 7.42 6.22 13.04
CA LEU A 150 6.78 5.27 12.13
C LEU A 150 7.54 3.95 12.06
N VAL A 151 8.86 3.97 11.94
CA VAL A 151 9.68 2.75 11.93
C VAL A 151 9.50 1.98 13.24
N VAL A 152 9.58 2.65 14.38
CA VAL A 152 9.36 2.01 15.69
C VAL A 152 7.97 1.39 15.79
N LEU A 153 6.92 2.13 15.42
CA LEU A 153 5.54 1.62 15.42
C LEU A 153 5.37 0.43 14.47
N GLY A 154 5.99 0.46 13.29
CA GLY A 154 5.97 -0.66 12.35
C GLY A 154 6.61 -1.92 12.93
N TYR A 155 7.77 -1.79 13.57
CA TYR A 155 8.43 -2.93 14.23
C TYR A 155 7.64 -3.45 15.44
N LEU A 156 7.07 -2.55 16.25
CA LEU A 156 6.18 -2.92 17.35
C LEU A 156 4.93 -3.67 16.84
N SER A 157 4.36 -3.24 15.71
CA SER A 157 3.23 -3.91 15.07
C SER A 157 3.59 -5.28 14.49
N LEU A 158 4.75 -5.37 13.83
CA LEU A 158 5.24 -6.59 13.20
C LEU A 158 5.47 -7.70 14.22
N PHE A 159 6.11 -7.38 15.35
CA PHE A 159 6.42 -8.34 16.42
C PHE A 159 5.34 -8.42 17.50
N GLY A 160 4.43 -7.44 17.55
CA GLY A 160 3.28 -7.43 18.45
C GLY A 160 2.24 -8.50 18.09
N SER A 161 1.64 -9.10 19.11
CA SER A 161 0.62 -10.14 18.96
C SER A 161 -0.73 -9.51 18.65
N HIS A 162 -1.38 -9.83 17.51
CA HIS A 162 -2.84 -9.79 17.30
C HIS A 162 -3.26 -10.55 16.00
N ILE A 163 -3.15 -11.90 15.94
CA ILE A 163 -3.48 -12.82 14.81
C ILE A 163 -2.27 -13.27 13.97
N VAL A 164 -1.50 -12.36 13.37
CA VAL A 164 -0.30 -12.69 12.58
C VAL A 164 0.93 -12.03 13.22
N GLN A 165 2.00 -12.80 13.41
CA GLN A 165 3.25 -12.31 13.99
C GLN A 165 4.40 -12.51 13.00
N GLY A 166 5.16 -11.45 12.78
CA GLY A 166 6.35 -11.50 11.94
C GLY A 166 7.53 -12.17 12.66
N ASN A 167 8.41 -12.77 11.88
CA ASN A 167 9.70 -13.27 12.35
C ASN A 167 10.86 -12.37 11.87
N ILE A 168 12.07 -12.62 12.38
CA ILE A 168 13.25 -11.81 12.05
C ILE A 168 13.60 -11.87 10.56
N THR A 169 13.42 -13.02 9.90
CA THR A 169 13.69 -13.19 8.47
C THR A 169 12.77 -12.29 7.64
N GLN A 170 11.47 -12.31 7.92
CA GLN A 170 10.48 -11.44 7.27
C GLN A 170 10.81 -9.96 7.51
N ALA A 171 11.15 -9.59 8.75
CA ALA A 171 11.52 -8.21 9.08
C ALA A 171 12.75 -7.73 8.29
N LEU A 172 13.76 -8.59 8.12
CA LEU A 172 14.96 -8.28 7.34
C LEU A 172 14.64 -8.15 5.84
N ILE A 173 13.82 -9.04 5.29
CA ILE A 173 13.42 -9.00 3.88
C ILE A 173 12.62 -7.72 3.58
N LEU A 174 11.58 -7.45 4.37
CA LEU A 174 10.75 -6.25 4.22
C LEU A 174 11.58 -4.97 4.39
N SER A 175 12.49 -4.95 5.37
CA SER A 175 13.40 -3.81 5.56
C SER A 175 14.38 -3.63 4.41
N ALA A 176 14.90 -4.72 3.85
CA ALA A 176 15.80 -4.67 2.70
C ALA A 176 15.09 -4.11 1.46
N ILE A 177 13.86 -4.56 1.19
CA ILE A 177 13.05 -4.04 0.08
C ILE A 177 12.73 -2.56 0.31
N MET A 178 12.25 -2.20 1.51
CA MET A 178 11.94 -0.81 1.87
C MET A 178 13.17 0.10 1.72
N LEU A 179 14.34 -0.35 2.21
CA LEU A 179 15.60 0.39 2.10
C LEU A 179 16.06 0.51 0.64
N LEU A 180 15.95 -0.56 -0.15
CA LEU A 180 16.28 -0.54 -1.57
C LEU A 180 15.43 0.48 -2.31
N CYS A 181 14.11 0.43 -2.15
CA CYS A 181 13.18 1.41 -2.73
C CYS A 181 13.50 2.82 -2.24
N PHE A 182 13.80 3.00 -0.95
CA PHE A 182 14.19 4.31 -0.41
C PHE A 182 15.46 4.86 -1.08
N VAL A 183 16.52 4.06 -1.16
CA VAL A 183 17.81 4.44 -1.75
C VAL A 183 17.65 4.74 -3.23
N VAL A 184 16.96 3.87 -3.98
CA VAL A 184 16.71 4.03 -5.42
C VAL A 184 15.86 5.27 -5.67
N GLY A 185 14.72 5.42 -4.99
CA GLY A 185 13.82 6.57 -5.13
C GLY A 185 14.51 7.90 -4.81
N ALA A 186 15.38 7.92 -3.79
CA ALA A 186 16.16 9.09 -3.42
C ALA A 186 17.21 9.52 -4.48
N ARG A 187 17.51 8.68 -5.49
CA ARG A 187 18.37 9.05 -6.63
C ARG A 187 17.64 9.84 -7.72
N PHE A 188 16.31 9.72 -7.81
CA PHE A 188 15.53 10.37 -8.86
C PHE A 188 15.21 11.81 -8.48
N LYS A 189 16.11 12.72 -8.85
CA LYS A 189 15.92 14.16 -8.66
C LYS A 189 15.12 14.78 -9.80
N LYS A 190 14.36 15.81 -9.46
CA LYS A 190 13.66 16.70 -10.36
C LYS A 190 14.67 17.34 -11.31
N LYS A 191 14.45 17.23 -12.62
CA LYS A 191 15.20 18.01 -13.61
C LYS A 191 14.69 19.46 -13.59
N GLU A 192 15.54 20.45 -13.85
CA GLU A 192 15.14 21.88 -13.85
C GLU A 192 13.87 22.15 -14.69
N LYS A 193 13.69 21.41 -15.81
CA LYS A 193 12.50 21.51 -16.68
C LYS A 193 11.21 20.91 -16.12
N GLU A 194 11.24 20.04 -15.10
CA GLU A 194 10.02 19.55 -14.45
C GLU A 194 9.40 20.62 -13.52
N GLY A 195 10.08 21.76 -13.33
CA GLY A 195 9.60 22.95 -12.61
C GLY A 195 8.27 23.49 -13.16
N GLU A 196 8.04 23.30 -14.46
CA GLU A 196 6.95 23.94 -15.22
C GLU A 196 5.76 23.01 -15.54
N LEU A 197 5.82 21.71 -15.20
CA LEU A 197 4.82 20.72 -15.66
C LEU A 197 3.41 20.89 -15.08
N LEU A 198 3.25 21.68 -14.02
CA LEU A 198 1.94 22.19 -13.61
C LEU A 198 2.00 23.70 -13.75
N PRO A 199 1.78 24.26 -14.96
CA PRO A 199 1.63 25.70 -15.08
C PRO A 199 0.56 26.14 -14.09
N ALA A 200 0.78 27.28 -13.45
CA ALA A 200 -0.28 28.01 -12.76
C ALA A 200 -1.30 28.44 -13.82
N GLY A 201 -2.16 27.51 -14.24
CA GLY A 201 -3.10 27.64 -15.34
C GLY A 201 -4.35 26.84 -15.07
N ASN A 202 -5.41 27.07 -15.85
CA ASN A 202 -6.72 26.44 -15.66
C ASN A 202 -6.64 24.91 -15.68
N PHE A 203 -7.51 24.26 -14.89
CA PHE A 203 -7.63 22.81 -14.83
C PHE A 203 -7.89 22.24 -16.23
N SER A 204 -6.95 21.45 -16.75
CA SER A 204 -7.11 20.74 -18.02
C SER A 204 -7.51 19.31 -17.73
N TRP A 205 -8.67 18.91 -18.23
CA TRP A 205 -9.17 17.54 -18.13
C TRP A 205 -8.37 16.55 -19.00
N ARG A 206 -7.57 17.03 -19.96
CA ARG A 206 -6.91 16.16 -20.95
C ARG A 206 -5.93 15.14 -20.35
N PRO A 207 -5.01 15.50 -19.44
CA PRO A 207 -4.10 14.52 -18.84
C PRO A 207 -4.85 13.54 -17.92
N VAL A 208 -5.92 14.00 -17.27
CA VAL A 208 -6.79 13.17 -16.44
C VAL A 208 -7.49 12.13 -17.32
N TRP A 209 -8.15 12.55 -18.40
CA TRP A 209 -8.78 11.63 -19.34
C TRP A 209 -7.78 10.68 -19.98
N LEU A 210 -6.61 11.18 -20.40
CA LEU A 210 -5.57 10.33 -20.98
C LEU A 210 -5.11 9.26 -19.97
N GLY A 211 -4.82 9.65 -18.73
CA GLY A 211 -4.42 8.74 -17.67
C GLY A 211 -5.50 7.73 -17.31
N THR A 212 -6.74 8.18 -17.13
CA THR A 212 -7.90 7.32 -16.85
C THR A 212 -8.16 6.36 -18.00
N SER A 213 -8.15 6.82 -19.25
CA SER A 213 -8.34 5.98 -20.43
C SER A 213 -7.24 4.93 -20.54
N LEU A 214 -5.97 5.30 -20.36
CA LEU A 214 -4.86 4.34 -20.35
C LEU A 214 -4.99 3.31 -19.23
N PHE A 215 -5.39 3.73 -18.03
CA PHE A 215 -5.60 2.84 -16.89
C PHE A 215 -6.75 1.86 -17.14
N VAL A 216 -7.90 2.35 -17.62
CA VAL A 216 -9.07 1.52 -17.95
C VAL A 216 -8.75 0.58 -19.11
N SER A 217 -8.10 1.07 -20.16
CA SER A 217 -7.67 0.24 -21.28
C SER A 217 -6.67 -0.82 -20.83
N TYR A 218 -5.71 -0.50 -19.97
CA TYR A 218 -4.80 -1.47 -19.38
C TYR A 218 -5.56 -2.54 -18.60
N PHE A 219 -6.50 -2.16 -17.74
CA PHE A 219 -7.30 -3.11 -16.96
C PHE A 219 -8.13 -4.03 -17.87
N ILE A 220 -8.81 -3.48 -18.88
CA ILE A 220 -9.62 -4.25 -19.83
C ILE A 220 -8.73 -5.18 -20.67
N ILE A 221 -7.66 -4.67 -21.26
CA ILE A 221 -6.76 -5.43 -22.12
C ILE A 221 -6.05 -6.52 -21.31
N LEU A 222 -5.53 -6.21 -20.12
CA LEU A 222 -4.90 -7.19 -19.25
C LEU A 222 -5.89 -8.29 -18.86
N THR A 223 -7.11 -7.91 -18.45
CA THR A 223 -8.15 -8.89 -18.10
C THR A 223 -8.50 -9.78 -19.29
N TYR A 224 -8.66 -9.19 -20.48
CA TYR A 224 -8.99 -9.92 -21.70
C TYR A 224 -7.85 -10.85 -22.15
N LEU A 225 -6.60 -10.39 -22.05
CA LEU A 225 -5.42 -11.21 -22.34
C LEU A 225 -5.28 -12.38 -21.37
N LEU A 226 -5.56 -12.18 -20.08
CA LEU A 226 -5.55 -13.26 -19.08
C LEU A 226 -6.65 -14.30 -19.35
N ILE A 227 -7.82 -13.86 -19.82
CA ILE A 227 -8.91 -14.75 -20.25
C ILE A 227 -8.48 -15.55 -21.49
N LEU A 228 -7.95 -14.89 -22.52
CA LEU A 228 -7.52 -15.52 -23.77
C LEU A 228 -6.34 -16.49 -23.58
N ALA A 229 -5.42 -16.17 -22.68
CA ALA A 229 -4.29 -17.03 -22.34
C ALA A 229 -4.70 -18.29 -21.53
N GLY A 230 -5.99 -18.47 -21.24
CA GLY A 230 -6.49 -19.57 -20.42
C GLY A 230 -6.01 -19.52 -18.96
N LEU A 231 -5.40 -18.42 -18.53
CA LEU A 231 -4.87 -18.21 -17.18
C LEU A 231 -5.98 -17.93 -16.15
N THR A 232 -7.21 -17.67 -16.59
CA THR A 232 -8.40 -17.67 -15.73
C THR A 232 -8.90 -19.08 -15.39
N TYR A 233 -8.54 -20.11 -16.17
CA TYR A 233 -8.95 -21.49 -15.95
C TYR A 233 -8.26 -22.19 -14.75
N PRO A 234 -6.94 -22.00 -14.47
CA PRO A 234 -6.32 -22.55 -13.27
C PRO A 234 -6.80 -21.88 -11.97
N LEU A 235 -7.27 -20.63 -12.02
CA LEU A 235 -7.84 -19.93 -10.85
C LEU A 235 -9.14 -20.58 -10.34
N TYR A 236 -9.95 -21.16 -11.23
CA TYR A 236 -11.13 -21.94 -10.85
C TYR A 236 -10.77 -23.31 -10.22
N ARG A 237 -9.61 -23.89 -10.61
CA ARG A 237 -9.17 -25.18 -10.09
C ARG A 237 -8.59 -25.07 -8.68
N GLN A 238 -7.89 -23.97 -8.36
CA GLN A 238 -7.27 -23.74 -7.06
C GLN A 238 -8.31 -23.52 -5.95
N THR A 239 -9.37 -22.75 -6.21
CA THR A 239 -10.53 -22.63 -5.30
C THR A 239 -11.23 -23.97 -5.06
N SER A 240 -11.43 -24.80 -6.10
CA SER A 240 -12.00 -26.15 -5.92
C SER A 240 -11.09 -27.11 -5.13
N SER A 241 -9.78 -26.85 -5.10
CA SER A 241 -8.81 -27.68 -4.39
C SER A 241 -8.75 -27.30 -2.91
N TYR A 242 -8.81 -25.99 -2.60
CA TYR A 242 -8.94 -25.48 -1.24
C TYR A 242 -10.25 -25.91 -0.57
N GLU A 243 -11.38 -25.77 -1.26
CA GLU A 243 -12.71 -26.24 -0.79
C GLU A 243 -12.70 -27.73 -0.42
N ARG A 244 -12.07 -28.58 -1.27
CA ARG A 244 -11.93 -30.01 -1.00
C ARG A 244 -11.06 -30.33 0.22
N ILE A 245 -9.98 -29.58 0.43
CA ILE A 245 -9.08 -29.77 1.59
C ILE A 245 -9.80 -29.34 2.87
N LYS A 246 -10.52 -28.22 2.84
CA LYS A 246 -11.30 -27.72 3.98
C LYS A 246 -12.42 -28.69 4.37
N GLN A 247 -13.18 -29.17 3.39
CA GLN A 247 -14.23 -30.16 3.62
C GLN A 247 -13.70 -31.50 4.14
N SER A 248 -12.52 -31.93 3.68
CA SER A 248 -11.82 -33.11 4.22
C SER A 248 -11.40 -32.94 5.67
N SER A 249 -10.90 -31.76 6.06
CA SER A 249 -10.53 -31.43 7.43
C SER A 249 -11.75 -31.42 8.36
N ASP A 250 -12.85 -30.80 7.93
CA ASP A 250 -14.05 -30.67 8.75
C ASP A 250 -14.75 -32.01 8.96
N ASN A 251 -14.85 -32.85 7.92
CA ASN A 251 -15.35 -34.23 8.05
C ASN A 251 -14.51 -35.06 9.02
N ARG A 252 -13.18 -34.88 9.01
CA ARG A 252 -12.27 -35.62 9.90
C ARG A 252 -12.46 -35.22 11.37
N LYS A 253 -12.70 -33.94 11.64
CA LYS A 253 -13.03 -33.44 12.99
C LYS A 253 -14.37 -33.95 13.49
N GLU A 254 -15.36 -34.05 12.60
CA GLU A 254 -16.70 -34.56 12.95
C GLU A 254 -16.67 -36.05 13.30
N ILE A 255 -15.88 -36.85 12.58
CA ILE A 255 -15.66 -38.28 12.89
C ILE A 255 -15.00 -38.44 14.26
N ILE A 256 -13.93 -37.68 14.54
CA ILE A 256 -13.24 -37.73 15.84
C ILE A 256 -14.15 -37.27 16.99
N ALA A 257 -15.06 -36.32 16.74
CA ALA A 257 -16.04 -35.89 17.73
C ALA A 257 -17.10 -36.97 18.02
N LYS A 258 -17.56 -37.69 16.99
CA LYS A 258 -18.52 -38.81 17.15
C LYS A 258 -17.90 -40.01 17.87
N ASP A 259 -16.64 -40.34 17.57
CA ASP A 259 -15.94 -41.44 18.25
C ASP A 259 -15.71 -41.16 19.74
N LYS A 260 -15.51 -39.89 20.13
CA LYS A 260 -15.40 -39.48 21.55
C LYS A 260 -16.71 -39.49 22.33
N ILE A 261 -17.86 -39.45 21.65
CA ILE A 261 -19.18 -39.50 22.30
C ILE A 261 -19.62 -40.95 22.54
N ASN A 262 -19.08 -41.89 21.78
CA ASN A 262 -19.39 -43.32 21.85
C ASN A 262 -18.37 -44.15 22.67
N SER A 263 -17.42 -43.49 23.34
CA SER A 263 -16.41 -44.08 24.25
C SER A 263 -16.64 -43.63 25.69
#